data_AF-A0A1W9T3P4-F1
#
_entry.id   AF-A0A1W9T3P4-F1
#
_cell.length_a   1.000
_cell.length_b   1.000
_cell.length_c   1.000
_cell.angle_alpha   90.00
_cell.angle_beta   90.00
_cell.angle_gamma   90.00
#
_symmetry.space_group_name_H-M   'P 1'
#
loop_
_entity.id
_entity.type
_entity.pdbx_description
1 polymer ?
#
loop_
_entity_poly.entity_id
_entity_poly.type
_entity_poly.pdbx_seq_one_letter_code
_entity_poly.pdbx_strand_id
1 'polypeptide(L)'
;MARRKTNSVEVLAAIADFRLMSATQLSIYFGVKKQATWNNIRKLLSDNLIKEFRKETGRSRGRPEWMYSLTERGVNVLRENGILNQDPGDKFVLAENLGATTEHQLLQNWFRLHLVYADHQNKVLFENIPTNSSLYWQGSGYTDLYYYSRSFTTSKGKEITVIPDLVFRTLDPISGKSLLFFVEIDRGTENLMSPDRKHKNDIFGK
;
A
#
# COMPACT_ATOMS: atom_id res chain seq x y z
N MET A 1 27.18 10.14 8.61
CA MET A 1 25.89 10.14 7.87
C MET A 1 25.17 11.44 8.14
N ALA A 2 24.98 12.28 7.11
CA ALA A 2 24.21 13.51 7.23
C ALA A 2 22.74 13.17 7.53
N ARG A 3 22.14 13.89 8.48
CA ARG A 3 20.77 13.65 8.96
C ARG A 3 19.79 14.25 7.95
N ARG A 4 19.16 13.42 7.10
CA ARG A 4 18.12 13.89 6.15
C ARG A 4 17.02 14.61 6.93
N LYS A 5 16.75 15.87 6.58
CA LYS A 5 15.69 16.68 7.19
C LYS A 5 14.39 16.38 6.45
N THR A 6 13.47 15.67 7.09
CA THR A 6 12.15 15.38 6.50
C THR A 6 11.29 16.64 6.53
N ASN A 7 10.76 17.04 5.38
CA ASN A 7 9.81 18.15 5.25
C ASN A 7 8.36 17.67 5.48
N SER A 8 7.48 18.56 5.95
CA SER A 8 6.07 18.25 6.20
C SER A 8 5.33 17.85 4.91
N VAL A 9 5.70 18.42 3.76
CA VAL A 9 5.14 18.04 2.45
C VAL A 9 5.54 16.61 2.07
N GLU A 10 6.79 16.20 2.34
CA GLU A 10 7.22 14.81 2.09
C GLU A 10 6.47 13.83 2.99
N VAL A 11 6.27 14.18 4.28
CA VAL A 11 5.46 13.37 5.20
C VAL A 11 4.02 13.25 4.69
N LEU A 12 3.43 14.35 4.22
CA LEU A 12 2.08 14.36 3.66
C LEU A 12 1.99 13.47 2.41
N ALA A 13 2.97 13.56 1.51
CA ALA A 13 3.04 12.71 0.32
C ALA A 13 3.18 11.21 0.68
N ALA A 14 4.01 10.87 1.67
CA ALA A 14 4.13 9.49 2.14
C ALA A 14 2.81 8.95 2.73
N ILE A 15 2.08 9.77 3.49
CA ILE A 15 0.76 9.36 4.00
C ILE A 15 -0.23 9.17 2.85
N ALA A 16 -0.18 10.00 1.80
CA ALA A 16 -1.02 9.85 0.62
C ALA A 16 -0.72 8.55 -0.14
N ASP A 17 0.57 8.23 -0.30
CA ASP A 17 1.07 7.04 -0.98
C ASP A 17 0.62 5.74 -0.32
N PHE A 18 0.64 5.71 1.01
CA PHE A 18 0.27 4.54 1.81
C PHE A 18 -1.19 4.60 2.29
N ARG A 19 -1.90 5.71 2.06
CA ARG A 19 -3.26 6.07 2.54
C ARG A 19 -3.41 6.15 4.06
N LEU A 20 -2.71 5.31 4.82
CA LEU A 20 -2.81 5.18 6.26
C LEU A 20 -1.45 4.76 6.84
N MET A 21 -0.81 5.63 7.63
CA MET A 21 0.50 5.33 8.23
C MET A 21 0.56 5.72 9.71
N SER A 22 1.31 4.96 10.49
CA SER A 22 1.67 5.36 11.86
C SER A 22 2.96 6.19 11.92
N ALA A 23 3.20 6.84 13.07
CA ALA A 23 4.47 7.53 13.31
C ALA A 23 5.68 6.58 13.24
N THR A 24 5.51 5.31 13.65
CA THR A 24 6.57 4.30 13.53
C THR A 24 6.84 3.97 12.07
N GLN A 25 5.79 3.72 11.28
CA GLN A 25 5.91 3.44 9.85
C GLN A 25 6.57 4.59 9.09
N LEU A 26 6.17 5.84 9.37
CA LEU A 26 6.81 7.03 8.78
C LEU A 26 8.29 7.16 9.17
N SER A 27 8.65 6.84 10.41
CA SER A 27 10.06 6.86 10.84
C SER A 27 10.92 5.83 10.10
N ILE A 28 10.36 4.65 9.81
CA ILE A 28 11.01 3.61 9.01
C ILE A 28 11.16 4.07 7.56
N TYR A 29 10.07 4.59 6.97
CA TYR A 29 10.04 5.08 5.60
C TYR A 29 11.12 6.13 5.33
N PHE A 30 11.28 7.12 6.22
CA PHE A 30 12.27 8.18 6.05
C PHE A 30 13.65 7.84 6.61
N GLY A 31 13.82 6.74 7.34
CA GLY A 31 15.07 6.42 8.03
C GLY A 31 15.45 7.46 9.11
N VAL A 32 14.46 8.08 9.77
CA VAL A 32 14.68 9.15 10.76
C VAL A 32 14.20 8.77 12.15
N LYS A 33 14.68 9.47 13.19
CA LYS A 33 14.20 9.29 14.56
C LYS A 33 12.72 9.69 14.68
N LYS A 34 11.94 8.93 15.46
CA LYS A 34 10.50 9.18 15.72
C LYS A 34 10.19 10.63 16.11
N GLN A 35 11.06 11.31 16.86
CA GLN A 35 10.84 12.70 17.27
C GLN A 35 10.75 13.67 16.08
N ALA A 36 11.55 13.48 15.04
CA ALA A 36 11.51 14.33 13.85
C ALA A 36 10.19 14.12 13.08
N THR A 37 9.74 12.87 12.99
CA THR A 37 8.43 12.51 12.43
C THR A 37 7.29 13.15 13.23
N TRP A 38 7.35 13.10 14.56
CA TRP A 38 6.31 13.67 15.43
C TRP A 38 6.16 15.18 15.28
N ASN A 39 7.26 15.92 15.12
CA ASN A 39 7.19 17.36 14.88
C ASN A 39 6.44 17.70 13.59
N ASN A 40 6.68 16.92 12.51
CA ASN A 40 5.94 17.07 11.27
C ASN A 40 4.47 16.67 11.41
N ILE A 41 4.16 15.54 12.07
CA ILE A 41 2.79 15.09 12.31
C ILE A 41 1.98 16.15 13.07
N ARG A 42 2.53 16.71 14.14
CA ARG A 42 1.85 17.75 14.93
C ARG A 42 1.51 18.98 14.11
N LYS A 43 2.43 19.41 13.25
CA LYS A 43 2.21 20.53 12.34
C LYS A 43 1.12 20.20 11.31
N LEU A 44 1.17 19.02 10.70
CA LEU A 44 0.16 18.61 9.71
C LEU A 44 -1.24 18.47 10.36
N LEU A 45 -1.32 18.02 11.61
CA LEU A 45 -2.56 17.99 12.40
C LEU A 45 -3.07 19.40 12.71
N SER A 46 -2.19 20.32 13.17
CA SER A 46 -2.60 21.71 13.45
C SER A 46 -3.10 22.44 12.22
N ASP A 47 -2.53 22.11 11.05
CA ASP A 47 -2.90 22.68 9.77
C ASP A 47 -4.12 21.95 9.15
N ASN A 48 -4.71 20.96 9.82
CA ASN A 48 -5.83 20.13 9.34
C ASN A 48 -5.55 19.47 7.97
N LEU A 49 -4.30 19.09 7.71
CA LEU A 49 -3.88 18.40 6.48
C LEU A 49 -3.92 16.89 6.61
N ILE A 50 -3.82 16.39 7.85
CA ILE A 50 -4.04 15.00 8.19
C ILE A 50 -5.00 14.90 9.36
N LYS A 51 -5.53 13.70 9.55
CA LYS A 51 -6.38 13.33 10.68
C LYS A 51 -5.91 12.02 11.29
N GLU A 52 -6.22 11.83 12.56
CA GLU A 52 -5.82 10.67 13.33
C GLU A 52 -6.96 9.66 13.49
N PHE A 53 -6.59 8.39 13.47
CA PHE A 53 -7.46 7.25 13.74
C PHE A 53 -6.80 6.41 14.80
N ARG A 54 -7.58 5.98 15.79
CA ARG A 54 -7.11 5.00 16.75
C ARG A 54 -7.36 3.62 16.17
N LYS A 55 -6.29 2.84 15.96
CA LYS A 55 -6.46 1.41 15.70
C LYS A 55 -6.91 0.75 17.00
N GLU A 56 -8.20 0.42 17.08
CA GLU A 56 -8.70 -0.45 18.13
C GLU A 56 -8.02 -1.81 17.98
N THR A 57 -7.55 -2.37 19.10
CA THR A 57 -6.82 -3.62 19.12
C THR A 57 -7.73 -4.77 18.70
N GLY A 58 -7.70 -5.15 17.43
CA GLY A 58 -8.32 -6.37 16.93
C GLY A 58 -7.42 -7.59 17.16
N ARG A 59 -7.90 -8.56 17.95
CA ARG A 59 -7.41 -9.95 18.17
C ARG A 59 -5.94 -10.20 18.56
N SER A 60 -5.01 -9.27 18.39
CA SER A 60 -3.59 -9.43 18.73
C SER A 60 -3.17 -8.47 19.86
N ARG A 61 -2.42 -9.00 20.84
CA ARG A 61 -1.83 -8.24 21.95
C ARG A 61 -0.81 -7.25 21.39
N GLY A 62 -1.18 -5.98 21.30
CA GLY A 62 -0.30 -4.88 20.92
C GLY A 62 -0.77 -3.55 21.53
N ARG A 63 0.16 -2.63 21.76
CA ARG A 63 -0.19 -1.26 22.19
C ARG A 63 -0.97 -0.60 21.05
N PRO A 64 -2.14 0.01 21.32
CA PRO A 64 -2.84 0.82 20.32
C PRO A 64 -1.89 1.83 19.68
N GLU A 65 -1.85 1.88 18.35
CA GLU A 65 -1.05 2.83 17.59
C GLU A 65 -1.98 3.82 16.87
N TRP A 66 -1.59 5.10 16.90
CA TRP A 66 -2.26 6.15 16.13
C TRP A 66 -1.86 6.03 14.67
N MET A 67 -2.88 5.99 13.82
CA MET A 67 -2.75 5.98 12.38
C MET A 67 -3.16 7.34 11.83
N TYR A 68 -2.52 7.76 10.75
CA TYR A 68 -2.78 9.05 10.12
C TYR A 68 -3.17 8.86 8.66
N SER A 69 -4.17 9.60 8.22
CA SER A 69 -4.55 9.72 6.80
C SER A 69 -4.73 11.19 6.44
N LEU A 70 -4.78 11.48 5.15
CA LEU A 70 -5.07 12.82 4.65
C LEU A 70 -6.49 13.25 4.99
N THR A 71 -6.68 14.56 5.08
CA THR A 71 -7.97 15.22 4.90
C THR A 71 -8.12 15.65 3.44
N GLU A 72 -9.32 16.05 3.00
CA GLU A 72 -9.51 16.67 1.68
C GLU A 72 -8.58 17.88 1.48
N ARG A 73 -8.41 18.70 2.53
CA ARG A 73 -7.47 19.82 2.51
C ARG A 73 -6.03 19.36 2.26
N GLY A 74 -5.60 18.27 2.90
CA GLY A 74 -4.30 17.66 2.66
C GLY A 74 -4.12 17.19 1.21
N VAL A 75 -5.15 16.60 0.62
CA VAL A 75 -5.14 16.20 -0.80
C VAL A 75 -4.99 17.43 -1.70
N ASN A 76 -5.76 18.49 -1.44
CA ASN A 76 -5.69 19.73 -2.22
C ASN A 76 -4.31 20.38 -2.16
N VAL A 77 -3.67 20.41 -0.98
CA VAL A 77 -2.29 20.91 -0.85
C VAL A 77 -1.33 20.10 -1.73
N LEU A 78 -1.44 18.77 -1.75
CA LEU A 78 -0.57 17.96 -2.62
C LEU A 78 -0.85 18.19 -4.11
N ARG A 79 -2.10 18.43 -4.52
CA ARG A 79 -2.46 18.79 -5.90
C ARG A 79 -1.91 20.14 -6.31
N GLU A 80 -2.06 21.16 -5.47
CA GLU A 80 -1.54 22.50 -5.69
C GLU A 80 -0.01 22.51 -5.84
N ASN A 81 0.67 21.58 -5.17
CA ASN A 81 2.12 21.39 -5.29
C ASN A 81 2.53 20.49 -6.47
N GLY A 82 1.58 20.02 -7.29
CA GLY A 82 1.83 19.12 -8.42
C GLY A 82 2.32 17.73 -8.02
N ILE A 83 2.11 17.32 -6.76
CA ILE A 83 2.53 16.02 -6.22
C ILE A 83 1.46 14.96 -6.45
N LEU A 84 0.18 15.33 -6.30
CA LEU A 84 -0.95 14.47 -6.64
C LEU A 84 -1.62 14.95 -7.93
N ASN A 85 -1.97 14.00 -8.79
CA ASN A 85 -2.82 14.27 -9.94
C ASN A 85 -4.30 14.32 -9.52
N GLN A 86 -5.16 14.88 -10.38
CA GLN A 86 -6.59 14.96 -10.10
C GLN A 86 -7.22 13.56 -10.07
N ASP A 87 -6.79 12.68 -10.97
CA ASP A 87 -7.16 11.28 -11.02
C ASP A 87 -6.21 10.41 -10.19
N PRO A 88 -6.72 9.37 -9.50
CA PRO A 88 -8.02 8.70 -9.68
C PRO A 88 -9.13 9.18 -8.72
N GLY A 89 -8.97 10.37 -8.16
CA GLY A 89 -9.87 10.95 -7.17
C GLY A 89 -9.59 10.51 -5.73
N ASP A 90 -10.20 11.23 -4.80
CA ASP A 90 -9.88 11.21 -3.36
C ASP A 90 -10.06 9.83 -2.71
N LYS A 91 -10.92 8.98 -3.27
CA LYS A 91 -11.20 7.63 -2.77
C LYS A 91 -9.99 6.70 -2.73
N PHE A 92 -8.96 6.98 -3.52
CA PHE A 92 -7.72 6.22 -3.54
C PHE A 92 -6.59 6.88 -2.73
N VAL A 93 -6.89 7.95 -2.00
CA VAL A 93 -5.92 8.69 -1.17
C VAL A 93 -6.37 8.73 0.29
N LEU A 94 -7.68 8.91 0.51
CA LEU A 94 -8.28 9.03 1.82
C LEU A 94 -8.58 7.66 2.43
N ALA A 95 -8.24 7.49 3.71
CA ALA A 95 -8.53 6.26 4.45
C ALA A 95 -10.02 6.07 4.82
N GLU A 96 -10.85 7.10 4.68
CA GLU A 96 -12.29 7.04 4.99
C GLU A 96 -13.03 5.93 4.25
N ASN A 97 -12.57 5.63 3.04
CA ASN A 97 -13.20 4.66 2.17
C ASN A 97 -12.66 3.23 2.35
N LEU A 98 -11.74 2.99 3.30
CA LEU A 98 -11.16 1.67 3.50
C LEU A 98 -12.15 0.68 4.14
N GLY A 99 -12.98 1.11 5.11
CA GLY A 99 -13.95 0.23 5.78
C GLY A 99 -13.35 -1.11 6.22
N ALA A 100 -13.91 -2.23 5.73
CA ALA A 100 -13.44 -3.59 6.04
C ALA A 100 -12.03 -3.94 5.51
N THR A 101 -11.50 -3.14 4.57
CA THR A 101 -10.20 -3.35 3.93
C THR A 101 -9.03 -2.69 4.68
N THR A 102 -9.28 -1.97 5.77
CA THR A 102 -8.21 -1.29 6.54
C THR A 102 -7.06 -2.22 6.93
N GLU A 103 -7.35 -3.40 7.48
CA GLU A 103 -6.28 -4.36 7.83
C GLU A 103 -5.51 -4.87 6.60
N HIS A 104 -6.19 -5.05 5.47
CA HIS A 104 -5.57 -5.42 4.20
C HIS A 104 -4.58 -4.35 3.75
N GLN A 105 -5.02 -3.09 3.74
CA GLN A 105 -4.18 -1.94 3.42
C GLN A 105 -2.97 -1.85 4.36
N LEU A 106 -3.14 -2.13 5.66
CA LEU A 106 -2.03 -2.11 6.62
C LEU A 106 -0.99 -3.20 6.33
N LEU A 107 -1.41 -4.40 5.94
CA LEU A 107 -0.50 -5.47 5.53
C LEU A 107 0.26 -5.08 4.26
N GLN A 108 -0.44 -4.53 3.26
CA GLN A 108 0.19 -3.98 2.06
C GLN A 108 1.23 -2.92 2.43
N ASN A 109 0.88 -1.99 3.32
CA ASN A 109 1.78 -0.94 3.79
C ASN A 109 3.02 -1.50 4.48
N TRP A 110 2.88 -2.52 5.33
CA TRP A 110 4.01 -3.18 5.97
C TRP A 110 4.93 -3.84 4.96
N PHE A 111 4.38 -4.58 3.99
CA PHE A 111 5.19 -5.19 2.94
C PHE A 111 5.99 -4.15 2.16
N ARG A 112 5.31 -3.07 1.71
CA ARG A 112 5.95 -1.96 1.00
C ARG A 112 7.04 -1.29 1.83
N LEU A 113 6.82 -1.08 3.13
CA LEU A 113 7.83 -0.51 4.03
C LEU A 113 9.04 -1.43 4.20
N HIS A 114 8.85 -2.74 4.21
CA HIS A 114 9.96 -3.69 4.26
C HIS A 114 10.80 -3.66 2.98
N LEU A 115 10.19 -3.42 1.81
CA LEU A 115 10.94 -3.17 0.57
C LEU A 115 11.79 -1.91 0.67
N VAL A 116 11.21 -0.78 1.14
CA VAL A 116 11.94 0.48 1.36
C VAL A 116 13.10 0.27 2.36
N TYR A 117 12.83 -0.45 3.45
CA TYR A 117 13.86 -0.76 4.43
C TYR A 117 14.98 -1.64 3.84
N ALA A 118 14.62 -2.67 3.06
CA ALA A 118 15.59 -3.55 2.41
C ALA A 118 16.46 -2.79 1.40
N ASP A 119 15.87 -1.88 0.63
CA ASP A 119 16.59 -0.97 -0.28
C ASP A 119 17.62 -0.13 0.48
N HIS A 120 17.21 0.49 1.59
CA HIS A 120 18.11 1.25 2.46
C HIS A 120 19.27 0.44 3.04
N GLN A 121 19.10 -0.88 3.26
CA GLN A 121 20.14 -1.74 3.85
C GLN A 121 21.05 -2.40 2.82
N ASN A 122 20.52 -2.87 1.69
CA ASN A 122 21.20 -3.88 0.85
C ASN A 122 21.69 -3.36 -0.51
N LYS A 123 21.52 -2.07 -0.84
CA LYS A 123 21.84 -1.51 -2.17
C LYS A 123 21.19 -2.26 -3.36
N VAL A 124 20.19 -3.09 -3.10
CA VAL A 124 19.35 -3.69 -4.14
C VAL A 124 18.24 -2.69 -4.40
N LEU A 125 18.19 -2.16 -5.62
CA LEU A 125 17.15 -1.22 -6.02
C LEU A 125 15.82 -1.95 -6.12
N PHE A 126 14.98 -1.77 -5.09
CA PHE A 126 13.59 -2.16 -5.13
C PHE A 126 12.78 -0.98 -5.63
N GLU A 127 12.30 -1.06 -6.86
CA GLU A 127 11.36 -0.10 -7.37
C GLU A 127 9.95 -0.65 -7.18
N ASN A 128 9.25 -0.06 -6.22
CA ASN A 128 7.82 -0.30 -6.08
C ASN A 128 7.14 0.23 -7.36
N ILE A 129 6.35 -0.61 -8.02
CA ILE A 129 5.49 -0.19 -9.12
C ILE A 129 4.11 -0.13 -8.50
N PRO A 130 3.72 1.04 -7.97
CA PRO A 130 2.61 1.06 -7.06
C PRO A 130 1.32 0.83 -7.83
N THR A 131 0.77 -0.37 -7.67
CA THR A 131 -0.57 -0.72 -8.11
C THR A 131 -1.62 0.15 -7.44
N ASN A 132 -1.39 0.63 -6.21
CA ASN A 132 -2.40 1.34 -5.42
C ASN A 132 -2.02 2.77 -4.96
N SER A 133 -0.87 3.31 -5.40
CA SER A 133 -0.46 4.67 -5.03
C SER A 133 -1.12 5.69 -5.93
N SER A 134 -1.71 6.71 -5.32
CA SER A 134 -2.26 7.88 -5.99
C SER A 134 -1.21 8.83 -6.55
N LEU A 135 0.05 8.76 -6.07
CA LEU A 135 1.12 9.66 -6.51
C LEU A 135 1.62 9.39 -7.93
N TYR A 136 1.39 8.19 -8.45
CA TYR A 136 1.97 7.74 -9.72
C TYR A 136 0.94 7.69 -10.86
N TRP A 137 -0.25 8.25 -10.67
CA TRP A 137 -1.31 8.26 -11.70
C TRP A 137 -1.04 9.29 -12.78
N GLN A 138 -0.50 8.89 -13.92
CA GLN A 138 -0.14 9.84 -15.00
C GLN A 138 -1.27 10.17 -15.99
N GLY A 139 -2.55 10.04 -15.60
CA GLY A 139 -3.68 10.58 -16.38
C GLY A 139 -3.98 9.90 -17.72
N SER A 140 -3.38 8.75 -18.04
CA SER A 140 -3.65 8.01 -19.29
C SER A 140 -4.98 7.23 -19.30
N GLY A 141 -5.85 7.43 -18.31
CA GLY A 141 -7.19 6.83 -18.24
C GLY A 141 -7.21 5.32 -17.95
N TYR A 142 -6.09 4.63 -18.07
CA TYR A 142 -5.90 3.27 -17.62
C TYR A 142 -5.11 3.30 -16.32
N THR A 143 -5.70 2.73 -15.28
CA THR A 143 -4.94 2.44 -14.06
C THR A 143 -3.76 1.55 -14.46
N ASP A 144 -2.54 1.81 -13.99
CA ASP A 144 -1.44 0.85 -14.17
C ASP A 144 -1.77 -0.52 -13.51
N LEU A 145 -2.81 -0.59 -12.67
CA LEU A 145 -3.42 -1.86 -12.22
C LEU A 145 -3.94 -2.70 -13.39
N TYR A 146 -4.54 -2.11 -14.43
CA TYR A 146 -5.06 -2.86 -15.58
C TYR A 146 -3.93 -3.41 -16.46
N TYR A 147 -2.78 -2.73 -16.53
CA TYR A 147 -1.60 -3.24 -17.26
C TYR A 147 -1.09 -4.57 -16.69
N TYR A 148 -1.22 -4.76 -15.38
CA TYR A 148 -0.83 -5.99 -14.69
C TYR A 148 -2.01 -6.89 -14.35
N SER A 149 -3.23 -6.46 -14.64
CA SER A 149 -4.42 -7.30 -14.50
C SER A 149 -4.39 -8.39 -15.55
N ARG A 150 -4.77 -9.61 -15.16
CA ARG A 150 -4.81 -10.74 -16.08
C ARG A 150 -6.22 -11.31 -16.10
N SER A 151 -6.86 -11.23 -17.26
CA SER A 151 -8.13 -11.91 -17.51
C SER A 151 -7.89 -13.37 -17.89
N PHE A 152 -8.66 -14.25 -17.28
CA PHE A 152 -8.69 -15.68 -17.58
C PHE A 152 -10.12 -16.11 -17.83
N THR A 153 -10.35 -16.94 -18.85
CA THR A 153 -11.63 -17.61 -19.04
C THR A 153 -11.59 -18.94 -18.29
N THR A 154 -12.47 -19.08 -17.32
CA THR A 154 -12.66 -20.35 -16.58
C THR A 154 -13.16 -21.46 -17.50
N SER A 155 -13.05 -22.71 -17.05
CA SER A 155 -13.62 -23.88 -17.75
C SER A 155 -15.13 -23.80 -17.99
N LYS A 156 -15.83 -22.90 -17.28
CA LYS A 156 -17.28 -22.63 -17.44
C LYS A 156 -17.58 -21.40 -18.32
N GLY A 157 -16.58 -20.85 -19.01
CA GLY A 157 -16.74 -19.68 -19.88
C GLY A 157 -16.86 -18.33 -19.16
N LYS A 158 -16.74 -18.29 -17.81
CA LYS A 158 -16.72 -17.04 -17.05
C LYS A 158 -15.34 -16.40 -17.13
N GLU A 159 -15.29 -15.12 -17.50
CA GLU A 159 -14.07 -14.32 -17.42
C GLU A 159 -13.81 -13.88 -15.96
N ILE A 160 -12.57 -14.05 -15.50
CA ILE A 160 -12.09 -13.60 -14.20
C ILE A 160 -10.87 -12.73 -14.44
N THR A 161 -10.93 -11.48 -13.99
CA THR A 161 -9.77 -10.57 -13.95
C THR A 161 -9.12 -10.65 -12.58
N VAL A 162 -7.84 -11.04 -12.55
CA VAL A 162 -7.02 -11.02 -11.34
C VAL A 162 -6.22 -9.73 -11.32
N ILE A 163 -6.30 -9.00 -10.21
CA ILE A 163 -5.55 -7.77 -9.96
C ILE A 163 -4.66 -8.04 -8.75
N PRO A 164 -3.32 -8.01 -8.90
CA PRO A 164 -2.42 -8.25 -7.78
C PRO A 164 -2.53 -7.16 -6.72
N ASP A 165 -2.37 -7.51 -5.45
CA ASP A 165 -2.33 -6.54 -4.37
C ASP A 165 -1.18 -5.54 -4.52
N LEU A 166 0.02 -6.03 -4.81
CA LEU A 166 1.20 -5.19 -5.07
C LEU A 166 2.02 -5.74 -6.24
N VAL A 167 2.66 -4.84 -6.96
CA VAL A 167 3.67 -5.16 -7.96
C VAL A 167 4.95 -4.40 -7.61
N PHE A 168 6.09 -5.05 -7.73
CA PHE A 168 7.39 -4.38 -7.58
C PHE A 168 8.41 -5.03 -8.48
N ARG A 169 9.42 -4.27 -8.87
CA ARG A 169 10.56 -4.80 -9.61
C ARG A 169 11.85 -4.65 -8.82
N THR A 170 12.76 -5.57 -9.03
CA THR A 170 14.17 -5.41 -8.65
C THR A 170 15.00 -5.19 -9.89
N LEU A 171 16.02 -4.33 -9.79
CA LEU A 171 16.98 -4.08 -10.86
C LEU A 171 18.37 -4.49 -10.38
N ASP A 172 19.04 -5.33 -11.15
CA ASP A 172 20.47 -5.54 -11.02
C ASP A 172 21.19 -4.44 -11.84
N PRO A 173 21.84 -3.46 -11.19
CA PRO A 173 22.49 -2.36 -11.89
C PRO A 173 23.71 -2.81 -12.71
N ILE A 174 24.29 -3.98 -12.41
CA ILE A 174 25.47 -4.49 -13.11
C ILE A 174 25.06 -5.12 -14.44
N SER A 175 24.06 -6.00 -14.43
CA SER A 175 23.61 -6.67 -15.65
C SER A 175 22.51 -5.92 -16.42
N GLY A 176 21.90 -4.90 -15.81
CA GLY A 176 20.73 -4.20 -16.37
C GLY A 176 19.47 -5.05 -16.42
N LYS A 177 19.47 -6.24 -15.80
CA LYS A 177 18.32 -7.15 -15.78
C LYS A 177 17.37 -6.78 -14.65
N SER A 178 16.08 -6.99 -14.89
CA SER A 178 15.04 -6.79 -13.87
C SER A 178 14.22 -8.05 -13.64
N LEU A 179 13.75 -8.20 -12.41
CA LEU A 179 12.76 -9.21 -12.03
C LEU A 179 11.49 -8.50 -11.58
N LEU A 180 10.35 -8.93 -12.10
CA LEU A 180 9.03 -8.41 -11.73
C LEU A 180 8.35 -9.39 -10.78
N PHE A 181 7.85 -8.88 -9.66
CA PHE A 181 7.18 -9.64 -8.63
C PHE A 181 5.74 -9.17 -8.47
N PHE A 182 4.85 -10.13 -8.22
CA PHE A 182 3.45 -9.92 -7.89
C PHE A 182 3.22 -10.44 -6.47
N VAL A 183 2.53 -9.66 -5.66
CA VAL A 183 2.21 -10.01 -4.26
C VAL A 183 0.71 -10.12 -4.14
N GLU A 184 0.29 -11.16 -3.44
CA GLU A 184 -1.09 -11.36 -2.99
C GLU A 184 -1.06 -11.56 -1.48
N ILE A 185 -1.83 -10.76 -0.76
CA ILE A 185 -1.94 -10.82 0.69
C ILE A 185 -3.22 -11.57 1.03
N ASP A 186 -3.12 -12.89 1.13
CA ASP A 186 -4.27 -13.71 1.51
C ASP A 186 -4.64 -13.45 2.98
N ARG A 187 -5.90 -13.00 3.19
CA ARG A 187 -6.50 -12.81 4.52
C ARG A 187 -7.27 -14.05 5.01
N GLY A 188 -7.10 -15.19 4.35
CA GLY A 188 -7.75 -16.46 4.70
C GLY A 188 -9.12 -16.64 4.04
N THR A 189 -9.37 -15.98 2.90
CA THR A 189 -10.62 -16.08 2.15
C THR A 189 -10.35 -16.19 0.66
N GLU A 190 -9.81 -17.33 0.23
CA GLU A 190 -10.43 -18.24 -0.75
C GLU A 190 -9.43 -19.36 -1.07
N ASN A 191 -9.83 -20.61 -0.83
CA ASN A 191 -9.21 -21.75 -1.50
C ASN A 191 -9.54 -21.67 -3.00
N LEU A 192 -8.84 -20.82 -3.76
CA LEU A 192 -8.90 -20.81 -5.23
C LEU A 192 -8.50 -22.17 -5.83
N MET A 193 -7.92 -23.05 -5.02
CA MET A 193 -7.46 -24.40 -5.37
C MET A 193 -7.90 -25.45 -4.34
N SER A 194 -9.06 -25.33 -3.70
CA SER A 194 -9.62 -26.53 -3.04
C SER A 194 -10.11 -27.47 -4.14
N PRO A 195 -9.55 -28.69 -4.31
CA PRO A 195 -10.12 -29.66 -5.23
C PRO A 195 -11.59 -29.86 -4.85
N ASP A 196 -12.46 -29.81 -5.86
CA ASP A 196 -13.90 -30.00 -5.72
C ASP A 196 -14.14 -31.37 -5.07
N ARG A 197 -14.32 -31.40 -3.74
CA ARG A 197 -14.60 -32.63 -2.99
C ARG A 197 -16.09 -32.96 -3.12
N LYS A 198 -16.57 -33.05 -4.36
CA LYS A 198 -17.87 -33.60 -4.71
C LYS A 198 -17.73 -34.96 -5.39
N HIS A 199 -16.80 -35.80 -4.95
CA HIS A 199 -16.80 -37.25 -5.21
C HIS A 199 -15.94 -37.98 -4.16
N LYS A 200 -16.38 -37.97 -2.91
CA LYS A 200 -15.92 -38.93 -1.89
C LYS A 200 -17.12 -39.32 -1.04
N ASN A 201 -17.98 -40.18 -1.59
CA ASN A 201 -18.95 -40.99 -0.84
C ASN A 201 -19.53 -42.11 -1.73
N ASP A 202 -18.69 -42.81 -2.52
CA ASP A 202 -19.18 -43.93 -3.35
C ASP A 202 -18.18 -45.08 -3.54
N ILE A 203 -17.26 -45.31 -2.60
CA ILE A 203 -16.32 -46.47 -2.70
C ILE A 203 -16.32 -47.35 -1.45
N PHE A 204 -17.30 -47.24 -0.56
CA PHE A 204 -17.60 -48.31 0.40
C PHE A 204 -19.10 -48.55 0.45
N GLY A 205 -19.61 -49.15 -0.62
CA GLY A 205 -20.78 -50.01 -0.55
C GLY A 205 -20.45 -51.24 0.29
N LYS A 206 -21.51 -51.78 0.90
CA LYS A 206 -21.55 -53.03 1.68
C LYS A 206 -20.76 -54.18 1.07
#